data_AF-A0AAJ2IT69-F1
#
_entry.id   AF-A0AAJ2IT69-F1
#
_cell.length_a   1.000
_cell.length_b   1.000
_cell.length_c   1.000
_cell.angle_alpha   90.00
_cell.angle_beta   90.00
_cell.angle_gamma   90.00
#
_symmetry.space_group_name_H-M   'P 1'
#
loop_
_entity.id
_entity.type
_entity.pdbx_description
1 polymer ?
#
loop_
_entity_poly.entity_id
_entity_poly.type
_entity_poly.pdbx_seq_one_letter_code
_entity_poly.pdbx_strand_id
1 'polypeptide(L)'
;MTKTVYKVTGKNYTVWQAPDNEVIARPFTDIKPPEENGKLITGFDWIENKWETVDIVSPQEFEQANLAIFELAAKVSQLEKEK
;
A
#
# COMPACT_ATOMS: atom_id res chain seq x y z
N MET A 1 14.23 9.07 -27.32
CA MET A 1 13.08 8.21 -27.01
C MET A 1 12.50 8.70 -25.70
N THR A 2 11.27 9.20 -25.74
CA THR A 2 10.57 9.77 -24.57
C THR A 2 10.55 8.77 -23.42
N LYS A 3 10.79 9.25 -22.20
CA LYS A 3 10.78 8.41 -21.00
C LYS A 3 9.40 8.47 -20.35
N THR A 4 8.81 7.32 -20.05
CA THR A 4 7.58 7.24 -19.26
C THR A 4 7.92 7.45 -17.80
N VAL A 5 7.30 8.47 -17.19
CA VAL A 5 7.44 8.77 -15.76
C VAL A 5 6.07 8.81 -15.11
N TYR A 6 6.04 8.48 -13.83
CA TYR A 6 4.85 8.44 -12.99
C TYR A 6 4.90 9.62 -12.02
N LYS A 7 3.87 10.46 -12.06
CA LYS A 7 3.71 11.58 -11.13
C LYS A 7 2.87 11.13 -9.95
N VAL A 8 3.46 11.13 -8.76
CA VAL A 8 2.75 10.79 -7.52
C VAL A 8 1.88 11.96 -7.09
N THR A 9 0.57 11.73 -6.89
CA THR A 9 -0.39 12.72 -6.43
C THR A 9 -1.19 12.15 -5.27
N GLY A 10 -0.60 12.19 -4.06
CA GLY A 10 -1.17 11.56 -2.88
C GLY A 10 -1.33 10.05 -3.09
N LYS A 11 -2.57 9.56 -3.01
CA LYS A 11 -2.94 8.14 -3.18
C LYS A 11 -3.03 7.67 -4.65
N ASN A 12 -2.87 8.59 -5.60
CA ASN A 12 -2.99 8.30 -7.03
C ASN A 12 -1.67 8.58 -7.74
N TYR A 13 -1.54 8.07 -8.97
CA TYR A 13 -0.47 8.46 -9.87
C TYR A 13 -1.03 8.83 -11.24
N THR A 14 -0.32 9.69 -11.97
CA THR A 14 -0.60 9.94 -13.39
C THR A 14 0.61 9.60 -14.23
N VAL A 15 0.39 9.08 -15.43
CA VAL A 15 1.47 8.78 -16.38
C VAL A 15 1.78 10.04 -17.18
N TRP A 16 3.06 10.35 -17.34
CA TRP A 16 3.56 11.45 -18.15
C TRP A 16 4.73 11.00 -19.01
N GLN A 17 4.89 11.61 -20.19
CA GLN A 17 6.02 11.36 -21.08
C GLN A 17 7.00 12.52 -20.97
N ALA A 18 8.12 12.30 -20.29
CA ALA A 18 9.16 13.28 -20.16
C ALA A 18 10.06 13.30 -21.41
N PRO A 19 10.46 14.49 -21.90
CA PRO A 19 11.54 14.67 -22.87
C PRO A 19 12.85 14.00 -22.44
N ASP A 20 13.63 13.50 -23.41
CA ASP A 20 14.82 12.65 -23.19
C ASP A 20 15.88 13.25 -22.25
N ASN A 21 16.03 14.57 -22.29
CA ASN A 21 17.07 15.33 -21.59
C ASN A 21 16.59 15.95 -20.27
N GLU A 22 15.37 15.64 -19.84
CA GLU A 22 14.84 16.22 -18.60
C GLU A 22 15.34 15.45 -17.38
N VAL A 23 15.80 16.21 -16.38
CA VAL A 23 16.16 15.64 -15.07
C VAL A 23 14.87 15.32 -14.34
N ILE A 24 14.59 14.03 -14.13
CA ILE A 24 13.43 13.59 -13.36
C ILE A 24 13.63 14.04 -11.92
N ALA A 25 12.77 14.96 -11.46
CA ALA A 25 12.76 15.46 -10.09
C ALA A 25 11.45 15.12 -9.41
N ARG A 26 11.42 15.16 -8.08
CA ARG A 26 10.21 14.93 -7.29
C ARG A 26 9.09 15.90 -7.74
N PRO A 27 7.83 15.47 -7.88
CA PRO A 27 7.26 14.17 -7.48
C PRO A 27 7.19 13.12 -8.61
N PHE A 28 8.07 13.19 -9.61
CA PHE A 28 8.11 12.23 -10.72
C PHE A 28 9.11 11.09 -10.45
N THR A 29 8.71 9.86 -10.79
CA THR A 29 9.53 8.64 -10.66
C THR A 29 9.45 7.83 -11.95
N ASP A 30 10.50 7.10 -12.31
CA ASP A 30 10.53 6.15 -13.42
C ASP A 30 10.09 4.73 -13.01
N ILE A 31 9.82 4.52 -11.71
CA ILE A 31 9.42 3.23 -11.16
C ILE A 31 7.95 2.97 -11.40
N LYS A 32 7.65 1.85 -12.07
CA LYS A 32 6.28 1.43 -12.36
C LYS A 32 5.50 1.18 -11.05
N PRO A 33 4.31 1.77 -10.87
CA PRO A 33 3.46 1.49 -9.73
C PRO A 33 2.98 0.03 -9.71
N PRO A 34 2.79 -0.56 -8.52
CA PRO A 34 2.27 -1.91 -8.40
C PRO A 34 0.83 -1.97 -8.92
N GLU A 35 0.53 -2.97 -9.77
CA GLU A 35 -0.80 -3.24 -10.35
C GLU A 35 -1.53 -4.37 -9.59
N GLU A 36 -1.04 -4.75 -8.41
CA GLU A 36 -1.57 -5.88 -7.65
C GLU A 36 -3.01 -5.61 -7.16
N ASN A 37 -3.92 -6.54 -7.48
CA ASN A 37 -5.29 -6.52 -6.96
C ASN A 37 -5.27 -6.56 -5.43
N GLY A 38 -6.00 -5.66 -4.80
CA GLY A 38 -6.08 -5.57 -3.34
C GLY A 38 -5.01 -4.68 -2.69
N LYS A 39 -4.16 -3.98 -3.47
CA LYS A 39 -3.24 -2.98 -2.92
C LYS A 39 -3.64 -1.58 -3.35
N LEU A 40 -3.69 -0.66 -2.38
CA LEU A 40 -3.91 0.76 -2.61
C LEU A 40 -2.61 1.51 -2.46
N ILE A 41 -2.23 2.29 -3.48
CA ILE A 41 -1.04 3.14 -3.42
C ILE A 41 -1.31 4.29 -2.45
N THR A 42 -0.47 4.45 -1.44
CA THR A 42 -0.57 5.56 -0.48
C THR A 42 0.42 6.67 -0.76
N GLY A 43 1.52 6.35 -1.43
CA GLY A 43 2.61 7.28 -1.71
C GLY A 43 3.80 6.60 -2.39
N PHE A 44 4.92 7.30 -2.43
CA PHE A 44 6.19 6.80 -2.94
C PHE A 44 7.30 7.23 -1.98
N ASP A 45 8.04 6.25 -1.48
CA ASP A 45 9.23 6.44 -0.65
C ASP A 45 10.41 6.81 -1.56
N TRP A 46 10.85 8.07 -1.46
CA TRP A 46 11.95 8.62 -2.23
C TRP A 46 13.34 8.29 -1.67
N ILE A 47 13.43 7.74 -0.46
CA ILE A 47 14.68 7.28 0.16
C ILE A 47 14.95 5.86 -0.33
N GLU A 48 13.94 4.99 -0.25
CA GLU A 48 14.05 3.60 -0.69
C GLU A 48 13.78 3.40 -2.19
N ASN A 49 13.25 4.42 -2.89
CA ASN A 49 12.78 4.34 -4.26
C ASN A 49 11.76 3.21 -4.46
N LYS A 50 10.69 3.20 -3.65
CA LYS A 50 9.63 2.19 -3.71
C LYS A 50 8.25 2.81 -3.53
N TRP A 51 7.25 2.19 -4.14
CA TRP A 51 5.86 2.55 -3.91
C TRP A 51 5.41 2.09 -2.53
N GLU A 52 4.76 2.99 -1.79
CA GLU A 52 4.10 2.65 -0.54
C GLU A 52 2.69 2.20 -0.85
N THR A 53 2.34 1.00 -0.38
CA THR A 53 1.02 0.40 -0.59
C THR A 53 0.44 -0.10 0.73
N VAL A 54 -0.89 -0.03 0.83
CA VAL A 54 -1.64 -0.69 1.89
C VAL A 54 -2.54 -1.78 1.31
N ASP A 55 -2.68 -2.87 2.03
CA ASP A 55 -3.61 -3.94 1.66
C ASP A 55 -5.06 -3.48 1.94
N ILE A 56 -5.91 -3.61 0.93
CA ILE A 56 -7.34 -3.39 1.03
C ILE A 56 -7.93 -4.69 1.57
N VAL A 57 -8.25 -4.70 2.86
CA VAL A 57 -8.99 -5.79 3.48
C VAL A 57 -10.48 -5.54 3.28
N SER A 58 -11.22 -6.55 2.83
CA SER A 58 -12.67 -6.42 2.73
C SER A 58 -13.30 -6.27 4.14
N PRO A 59 -14.45 -5.58 4.28
CA PRO A 59 -15.12 -5.47 5.57
C PRO A 59 -15.42 -6.83 6.20
N GLN A 60 -15.73 -7.84 5.38
CA GLN A 60 -16.02 -9.21 5.81
C GLN A 60 -14.77 -9.89 6.39
N GLU A 61 -13.62 -9.78 5.74
CA GLU A 61 -12.36 -10.32 6.27
C GLU A 61 -11.94 -9.62 7.56
N PHE A 62 -12.17 -8.31 7.66
CA PHE A 62 -11.91 -7.54 8.88
C PHE A 62 -12.81 -7.99 10.04
N GLU A 63 -14.12 -8.18 9.79
CA GLU A 63 -15.06 -8.68 10.80
C GLU A 63 -14.71 -10.11 11.24
N GLN A 64 -14.38 -11.00 10.31
CA GLN A 64 -13.96 -12.37 10.64
C GLN A 64 -12.68 -12.39 11.48
N ALA A 65 -11.69 -11.58 11.13
CA ALA A 65 -10.45 -11.47 11.91
C ALA A 65 -10.74 -10.96 13.33
N ASN A 66 -11.61 -9.96 13.48
CA ASN A 66 -11.99 -9.44 14.80
C ASN A 66 -12.75 -10.46 15.65
N LEU A 67 -13.67 -11.21 15.04
CA LEU A 67 -14.38 -12.30 15.73
C LEU A 67 -13.41 -13.38 16.21
N ALA A 68 -12.45 -13.80 15.37
CA ALA A 68 -11.44 -14.77 15.75
C ALA A 68 -10.56 -14.29 16.92
N ILE A 69 -10.18 -13.00 16.92
CA ILE A 69 -9.43 -12.39 18.02
C ILE A 69 -10.27 -12.39 19.31
N PHE A 70 -11.55 -12.03 19.22
CA PHE A 70 -12.45 -12.03 20.36
C PHE A 70 -12.63 -13.43 20.96
N GLU A 71 -12.86 -14.44 20.13
CA GLU A 71 -12.96 -15.84 20.57
C GLU A 71 -11.67 -16.34 21.22
N LEU A 72 -10.51 -15.97 20.67
CA LEU A 72 -9.22 -16.29 21.24
C LEU A 72 -9.05 -15.64 22.62
N ALA A 73 -9.36 -14.35 22.75
CA ALA A 73 -9.29 -13.64 24.02
C ALA A 73 -10.22 -14.24 25.07
N ALA A 74 -11.43 -14.65 24.68
CA ALA A 74 -12.37 -15.34 25.56
C ALA A 74 -11.82 -16.69 26.05
N LYS A 75 -11.22 -17.49 25.17
CA LYS A 75 -10.58 -18.77 25.54
C LYS A 75 -9.39 -18.58 26.47
N VAL A 76 -8.53 -17.60 26.20
CA VAL A 76 -7.40 -17.27 27.09
C VAL A 76 -7.91 -16.86 28.47
N SER A 77 -8.92 -16.00 28.54
CA SER A 77 -9.52 -15.58 29.81
C SER A 77 -10.13 -16.73 30.60
N GLN A 78 -10.73 -17.72 29.93
CA GLN A 78 -11.23 -18.94 30.60
C GLN A 78 -10.07 -19.76 31.18
N LEU A 79 -9.00 -19.98 30.41
CA LEU A 79 -7.83 -20.71 30.87
C LEU A 79 -7.10 -20.03 32.03
N GLU A 80 -7.10 -18.69 32.08
CA GLU A 80 -6.53 -17.94 33.21
C GLU A 80 -7.37 -18.04 34.49
N LYS A 81 -8.69 -18.22 34.38
CA LYS A 81 -9.59 -18.39 35.54
C LYS A 81 -9.56 -19.78 36.14
N GLU A 82 -9.09 -20.77 35.39
CA GLU A 82 -8.95 -22.16 35.84
C GLU A 82 -7.58 -22.46 36.50
N LYS A 83 -6.69 -21.46 36.59
CA LYS A 83 -5.44 -21.50 37.38
C LYS A 83 -5.63 -20.93 38.78
#